data_AF-A0A239PWJ6-F1
#
_entry.id   AF-A0A239PWJ6-F1
#
_cell.length_a   1.000
_cell.length_b   1.000
_cell.length_c   1.000
_cell.angle_alpha   90.00
_cell.angle_beta   90.00
_cell.angle_gamma   90.00
#
_symmetry.space_group_name_H-M   'P 1'
#
loop_
_entity.id
_entity.type
_entity.pdbx_description
1 polymer ?
#
loop_
_entity_poly.entity_id
_entity_poly.type
_entity_poly.pdbx_seq_one_letter_code
_entity_poly.pdbx_strand_id
1 'polypeptide(L)'
;MTKLSDTQALILSAAAQRSEHIALPLPESLRGGAATKVVGAMLAKGFLEEVDANMRNGEPVWRETGDGRGTTLVATDAGLAAIGIEPEDADTAPAGATDAQTEEPALDTPTETKVAPKARRPREGTKQAQLIAMLRAPEGATIDEISAALQWRPHTTRGAMAGALKKKLGLEVTSEKVEGRGRVYKLPAA
;
A
#
# COMPACT_ATOMS: atom_id res chain seq x y z
N MET A 1 -18.36 13.06 -0.30
CA MET A 1 -17.00 12.88 0.25
C MET A 1 -16.33 11.72 -0.46
N THR A 2 -15.38 11.99 -1.33
CA THR A 2 -14.55 10.96 -1.96
C THR A 2 -13.62 10.39 -0.89
N LYS A 3 -13.82 9.13 -0.50
CA LYS A 3 -12.94 8.49 0.48
C LYS A 3 -11.54 8.33 -0.12
N LEU A 4 -10.57 9.05 0.41
CA LEU A 4 -9.15 8.86 0.10
C LEU A 4 -8.68 7.50 0.61
N SER A 5 -7.79 6.87 -0.15
CA SER A 5 -7.02 5.71 0.34
C SER A 5 -5.89 6.19 1.25
N ASP A 6 -5.50 5.38 2.24
CA ASP A 6 -4.38 5.67 3.14
C ASP A 6 -3.09 6.03 2.38
N THR A 7 -2.85 5.36 1.24
CA THR A 7 -1.69 5.67 0.37
C THR A 7 -1.83 7.04 -0.31
N GLN A 8 -3.04 7.44 -0.71
CA GLN A 8 -3.27 8.74 -1.35
C GLN A 8 -3.12 9.87 -0.34
N ALA A 9 -3.66 9.67 0.88
CA ALA A 9 -3.49 10.62 1.98
C ALA A 9 -2.02 10.80 2.37
N LEU A 10 -1.24 9.71 2.40
CA LEU A 10 0.19 9.77 2.72
C LEU A 10 0.99 10.53 1.66
N ILE A 11 0.68 10.33 0.37
CA ILE A 11 1.31 11.07 -0.73
C ILE A 11 1.00 12.57 -0.63
N LEU A 12 -0.27 12.93 -0.43
CA LEU A 12 -0.70 14.32 -0.32
C LEU A 12 -0.14 15.01 0.93
N SER A 13 -0.10 14.31 2.06
CA SER A 13 0.49 14.81 3.30
C SER A 13 2.00 15.03 3.15
N ALA A 14 2.71 14.14 2.46
CA ALA A 14 4.12 14.34 2.16
C ALA A 14 4.37 15.51 1.21
N ALA A 15 3.47 15.71 0.23
CA ALA A 15 3.53 16.84 -0.70
C ALA A 15 3.31 18.17 0.03
N ALA A 16 2.29 18.26 0.89
CA ALA A 16 1.95 19.46 1.67
C ALA A 16 3.08 19.98 2.57
N GLN A 17 3.98 19.09 3.00
CA GLN A 17 5.13 19.44 3.84
C GLN A 17 6.31 20.04 3.04
N ARG A 18 6.21 20.10 1.71
CA ARG A 18 7.26 20.64 0.83
C ARG A 18 6.78 21.96 0.23
N SER A 19 7.66 22.95 0.16
CA SER A 19 7.35 24.27 -0.40
C SER A 19 6.82 24.23 -1.83
N GLU A 20 7.31 23.28 -2.65
CA GLU A 20 6.90 23.11 -4.05
C GLU A 20 5.71 22.16 -4.22
N HIS A 21 5.11 21.66 -3.13
CA HIS A 21 4.04 20.65 -3.13
C HIS A 21 4.35 19.39 -3.96
N ILE A 22 5.63 19.05 -4.14
CA ILE A 22 6.07 17.91 -4.93
C ILE A 22 5.67 16.61 -4.22
N ALA A 23 4.96 15.72 -4.92
CA ALA A 23 4.46 14.45 -4.41
C ALA A 23 5.53 13.34 -4.38
N LEU A 24 6.73 13.61 -4.88
CA LEU A 24 7.86 12.68 -4.91
C LEU A 24 8.81 12.89 -3.72
N PRO A 25 9.51 11.83 -3.25
CA PRO A 25 9.42 10.45 -3.71
C PRO A 25 8.13 9.76 -3.26
N LEU A 26 7.66 8.81 -4.07
CA LEU A 26 6.53 7.96 -3.68
C LEU A 26 6.93 7.00 -2.55
N PRO A 27 5.97 6.60 -1.70
CA PRO A 27 6.21 5.64 -0.62
C PRO A 27 6.79 4.33 -1.16
N GLU A 28 7.66 3.66 -0.39
CA GLU A 28 8.31 2.43 -0.86
C GLU A 28 7.34 1.27 -1.13
N SER A 29 6.17 1.31 -0.50
CA SER A 29 5.06 0.37 -0.72
C SER A 29 4.45 0.51 -2.12
N LEU A 30 4.70 1.62 -2.81
CA LEU A 30 4.13 1.97 -4.10
C LEU A 30 5.23 2.02 -5.17
N ARG A 31 5.42 0.90 -5.89
CA ARG A 31 6.45 0.75 -6.94
C ARG A 31 5.84 0.24 -8.25
N GLY A 32 6.49 0.55 -9.37
CA GLY A 32 6.16 0.03 -10.70
C GLY A 32 4.70 0.29 -11.10
N GLY A 33 4.04 -0.70 -11.70
CA GLY A 33 2.67 -0.54 -12.22
C GLY A 33 1.61 -0.19 -11.18
N ALA A 34 1.83 -0.46 -9.88
CA ALA A 34 0.95 0.00 -8.81
C ALA A 34 1.03 1.53 -8.65
N ALA A 35 2.25 2.09 -8.71
CA ALA A 35 2.48 3.52 -8.68
C ALA A 35 1.77 4.23 -9.83
N THR A 36 1.93 3.72 -11.06
CA THR A 36 1.27 4.27 -12.24
C THR A 36 -0.26 4.30 -12.09
N LYS A 37 -0.86 3.24 -11.52
CA LYS A 37 -2.32 3.19 -11.30
C LYS A 37 -2.81 4.18 -10.25
N VAL A 38 -2.10 4.28 -9.12
CA VAL A 38 -2.50 5.18 -8.03
C VAL A 38 -2.33 6.64 -8.45
N VAL A 39 -1.17 6.98 -9.04
CA VAL A 39 -0.92 8.33 -9.57
C VAL A 39 -1.91 8.67 -10.67
N GLY A 40 -2.15 7.77 -11.64
CA GLY A 40 -3.15 7.98 -12.68
C GLY A 40 -4.56 8.23 -12.14
N ALA A 41 -4.95 7.53 -11.07
CA ALA A 41 -6.22 7.77 -10.41
C ALA A 41 -6.25 9.11 -9.63
N MET A 42 -5.11 9.58 -9.11
CA MET A 42 -5.01 10.89 -8.44
C MET A 42 -5.04 12.03 -9.45
N LEU A 43 -4.36 11.90 -10.60
CA LEU A 43 -4.43 12.84 -11.72
C LEU A 43 -5.87 12.95 -12.26
N ALA A 44 -6.54 11.80 -12.49
CA ALA A 44 -7.93 11.78 -12.98
C ALA A 44 -8.93 12.41 -12.00
N LYS A 45 -8.62 12.44 -10.71
CA LYS A 45 -9.41 13.10 -9.67
C LYS A 45 -9.00 14.55 -9.43
N GLY A 46 -7.97 15.04 -10.14
CA GLY A 46 -7.43 16.38 -9.98
C GLY A 46 -6.72 16.61 -8.65
N PHE A 47 -6.23 15.56 -7.98
CA PHE A 47 -5.47 15.68 -6.72
C PHE A 47 -3.97 15.90 -6.94
N LEU A 48 -3.48 15.50 -8.12
CA LEU A 48 -2.12 15.75 -8.57
C LEU A 48 -2.18 16.40 -9.95
N GLU A 49 -1.13 17.10 -10.31
CA GLU A 49 -0.87 17.63 -11.64
C GLU A 49 0.54 17.25 -12.12
N GLU A 50 0.69 17.06 -13.43
CA GLU A 50 1.99 16.83 -14.06
C GLU A 50 2.57 18.17 -14.53
N VAL A 51 3.69 18.57 -13.93
CA VAL A 51 4.38 19.84 -14.23
C VAL A 51 5.79 19.53 -14.70
N ASP A 52 6.35 20.36 -15.59
CA ASP A 52 7.74 20.24 -16.03
C ASP A 52 8.69 20.28 -14.81
N ALA A 53 9.47 19.22 -14.64
CA ALA A 53 10.45 19.13 -13.56
C ALA A 53 11.60 20.09 -13.85
N ASN A 54 11.91 20.96 -12.90
CA ASN A 54 13.08 21.81 -12.99
C ASN A 54 14.34 21.00 -12.66
N MET A 55 14.90 20.37 -13.69
CA MET A 55 16.14 19.59 -13.57
C MET A 55 17.34 20.40 -13.06
N ARG A 56 17.32 21.75 -13.18
CA ARG A 56 18.40 22.60 -12.64
C ARG A 56 18.35 22.69 -11.11
N ASN A 57 17.16 22.58 -10.53
CA ASN A 57 16.93 22.58 -9.09
C ASN A 57 17.02 21.17 -8.48
N GLY A 58 17.34 20.15 -9.29
CA GLY A 58 17.42 18.76 -8.83
C GLY A 58 16.05 18.18 -8.45
N GLU A 59 14.97 18.70 -9.03
CA GLU A 59 13.63 18.18 -8.76
C GLU A 59 13.49 16.72 -9.21
N PRO A 60 12.81 15.89 -8.41
CA PRO A 60 12.63 14.49 -8.74
C PRO A 60 11.76 14.33 -9.99
N VAL A 61 12.17 13.43 -10.89
CA VAL A 61 11.47 13.17 -12.15
C VAL A 61 10.55 11.95 -11.99
N TRP A 62 9.27 12.13 -12.29
CA TRP A 62 8.27 11.07 -12.33
C TRP A 62 8.33 10.28 -13.64
N ARG A 63 8.38 11.00 -14.76
CA ARG A 63 8.49 10.43 -16.10
C ARG A 63 9.29 11.34 -17.02
N GLU A 64 9.97 10.77 -17.99
CA GLU A 64 10.57 11.52 -19.08
C GLU A 64 9.53 11.64 -20.21
N THR A 65 9.18 12.88 -20.56
CA THR A 65 8.48 13.15 -21.79
C THR A 65 9.48 12.94 -22.94
N GLY A 66 9.04 12.36 -24.06
CA GLY A 66 9.90 11.97 -25.19
C GLY A 66 10.65 13.12 -25.88
N ASP A 67 10.51 14.35 -25.38
CA ASP A 67 11.22 15.56 -25.76
C ASP A 67 12.46 15.86 -24.88
N GLY A 68 12.81 14.94 -23.96
CA GLY A 68 13.95 15.10 -23.06
C GLY A 68 13.68 15.99 -21.85
N ARG A 69 12.41 16.38 -21.61
CA ARG A 69 11.98 17.07 -20.40
C ARG A 69 11.42 16.05 -19.40
N GLY A 70 11.92 16.10 -18.17
CA GLY A 70 11.32 15.34 -17.07
C GLY A 70 10.07 16.04 -16.58
N THR A 71 9.03 15.28 -16.24
CA THR A 71 7.82 15.77 -15.57
C THR A 71 7.86 15.34 -14.11
N THR A 72 7.45 16.21 -13.20
CA THR A 72 7.23 15.92 -11.77
C THR A 72 5.73 15.90 -11.46
N LEU A 73 5.39 15.53 -10.23
CA LEU A 73 4.03 15.51 -9.72
C LEU A 73 3.89 16.53 -8.62
N VAL A 74 2.94 17.45 -8.76
CA VAL A 74 2.63 18.49 -7.76
C VAL A 74 1.23 18.25 -7.20
N ALA A 75 1.05 18.39 -5.89
CA ALA A 75 -0.27 18.35 -5.27
C ALA A 75 -1.04 19.64 -5.55
N THR A 76 -2.29 19.49 -5.98
CA THR A 76 -3.19 20.62 -6.26
C THR A 76 -3.91 21.05 -4.98
N ASP A 77 -4.52 22.23 -5.00
CA ASP A 77 -5.37 22.71 -3.90
C ASP A 77 -6.50 21.73 -3.58
N ALA A 78 -7.10 21.12 -4.61
CA ALA A 78 -8.11 20.08 -4.44
C ALA A 78 -7.56 18.81 -3.77
N GLY A 79 -6.29 18.47 -4.03
CA GLY A 79 -5.59 17.40 -3.34
C GLY A 79 -5.32 17.72 -1.87
N LEU A 80 -4.88 18.94 -1.58
CA LEU A 80 -4.61 19.41 -0.21
C LEU A 80 -5.90 19.52 0.62
N ALA A 81 -6.96 20.12 0.05
CA ALA A 81 -8.26 20.21 0.69
C ALA A 81 -8.84 18.82 1.02
N ALA A 82 -8.54 17.80 0.19
CA ALA A 82 -9.01 16.44 0.44
C ALA A 82 -8.39 15.80 1.71
N ILE A 83 -7.24 16.27 2.18
CA ILE A 83 -6.64 15.89 3.47
C ILE A 83 -6.93 16.90 4.60
N GLY A 84 -7.79 17.88 4.35
CA GLY A 84 -8.16 18.92 5.32
C GLY A 84 -7.13 20.05 5.45
N ILE A 85 -6.27 20.22 4.45
CA ILE A 85 -5.34 21.34 4.35
C ILE A 85 -5.95 22.34 3.37
N GLU A 86 -6.54 23.41 3.90
CA GLU A 86 -7.03 24.53 3.10
C GLU A 86 -5.81 25.35 2.62
N PRO A 87 -5.78 25.83 1.36
CA PRO A 87 -4.70 26.69 0.87
C PRO A 87 -4.73 28.02 1.64
N GLU A 88 -3.58 28.42 2.19
CA GLU A 88 -3.40 29.76 2.75
C GLU A 88 -3.32 30.77 1.60
N ASP A 89 -4.47 31.33 1.20
CA ASP A 89 -4.51 32.62 0.54
C ASP A 89 -4.03 33.70 1.52
N ALA A 90 -3.08 34.50 1.07
CA ALA A 90 -2.33 35.46 1.85
C ALA A 90 -3.18 36.59 2.48
N ASP A 91 -2.70 37.04 3.64
CA ASP A 91 -3.02 38.28 4.36
C ASP A 91 -4.15 38.23 5.40
N THR A 92 -3.83 37.66 6.57
CA THR A 92 -4.10 38.33 7.84
C THR A 92 -3.05 37.89 8.87
N ALA A 93 -2.16 38.79 9.27
CA ALA A 93 -1.32 38.65 10.45
C ALA A 93 -1.60 39.82 11.42
N PRO A 94 -1.25 39.73 12.72
CA PRO A 94 -1.25 38.58 13.64
C PRO A 94 -1.83 38.92 15.05
N ALA A 95 -2.25 37.92 15.84
CA ALA A 95 -2.26 37.89 17.33
C ALA A 95 -3.09 36.69 17.81
N GLY A 96 -2.68 35.78 18.69
CA GLY A 96 -1.43 35.59 19.40
C GLY A 96 -1.51 34.28 20.22
N ALA A 97 -0.34 33.65 20.41
CA ALA A 97 0.16 33.04 21.66
C ALA A 97 -0.77 32.09 22.46
N THR A 98 -0.55 30.76 22.43
CA THR A 98 0.33 29.95 23.32
C THR A 98 -0.60 28.95 24.04
N ASP A 99 -0.40 27.63 23.91
CA ASP A 99 0.35 26.78 24.84
C ASP A 99 0.48 25.39 24.15
N ALA A 100 1.66 24.92 23.78
CA ALA A 100 2.56 24.09 24.59
C ALA A 100 1.88 22.88 25.26
N GLN A 101 2.16 21.69 24.71
CA GLN A 101 2.28 20.36 25.36
C GLN A 101 2.51 19.36 24.22
N THR A 102 3.76 19.02 23.85
CA THR A 102 4.62 18.05 24.54
C THR A 102 3.83 17.05 25.37
N GLU A 103 3.63 15.86 24.81
CA GLU A 103 3.81 14.61 25.55
C GLU A 103 4.20 13.51 24.56
N GLU A 104 5.48 13.13 24.61
CA GLU A 104 5.86 11.73 24.45
C GLU A 104 5.01 10.89 25.43
N PRO A 105 4.72 9.63 25.06
CA PRO A 105 5.40 8.63 25.85
C PRO A 105 6.14 7.62 24.99
N ALA A 106 7.34 7.36 25.47
CA ALA A 106 8.27 6.38 24.98
C ALA A 106 7.81 4.94 25.30
N LEU A 107 8.29 4.03 24.45
CA LEU A 107 8.64 2.63 24.72
C LEU A 107 7.50 1.61 24.87
N ASP A 108 7.37 0.74 23.85
CA ASP A 108 7.82 -0.64 24.02
C ASP A 108 8.24 -1.31 22.68
N THR A 109 9.50 -1.73 22.67
CA THR A 109 10.26 -2.56 21.72
C THR A 109 9.69 -3.99 21.54
N PRO A 110 10.07 -4.79 20.50
CA PRO A 110 11.43 -4.88 19.96
C PRO A 110 11.61 -4.97 18.43
N THR A 111 12.53 -4.13 17.96
CA THR A 111 13.73 -4.51 17.18
C THR A 111 13.55 -5.66 16.18
N GLU A 112 13.19 -5.31 14.95
CA GLU A 112 13.47 -6.15 13.78
C GLU A 112 14.89 -5.85 13.28
N THR A 113 15.82 -6.70 13.68
CA THR A 113 17.16 -6.77 13.11
C THR A 113 17.06 -7.13 11.61
N LYS A 114 17.36 -6.14 10.77
CA LYS A 114 18.15 -6.19 9.52
C LYS A 114 18.48 -7.61 9.01
N VAL A 115 18.15 -7.94 7.77
CA VAL A 115 19.09 -8.39 6.70
C VAL A 115 18.35 -8.61 5.36
N ALA A 116 18.94 -8.00 4.33
CA ALA A 116 18.72 -8.05 2.87
C ALA A 116 18.55 -9.47 2.24
N PRO A 117 18.21 -9.56 0.94
CA PRO A 117 17.47 -10.69 0.37
C PRO A 117 18.39 -11.83 -0.05
N LYS A 118 18.03 -13.05 0.36
CA LYS A 118 18.54 -14.28 -0.26
C LYS A 118 17.38 -15.25 -0.31
N ALA A 119 17.09 -15.82 -1.48
CA ALA A 119 15.98 -16.71 -1.76
C ALA A 119 15.63 -17.62 -0.57
N ARG A 120 14.57 -17.27 0.17
CA ARG A 120 14.16 -18.04 1.35
C ARG A 120 13.09 -19.02 0.90
N ARG A 121 13.40 -20.31 1.01
CA ARG A 121 12.37 -21.35 1.22
C ARG A 121 11.41 -20.82 2.29
N PRO A 122 10.07 -21.01 2.17
CA PRO A 122 9.12 -20.41 3.09
C PRO A 122 9.54 -20.75 4.52
N ARG A 123 9.92 -19.72 5.29
CA ARG A 123 10.23 -19.91 6.70
C ARG A 123 8.97 -20.44 7.37
N GLU A 124 9.10 -21.54 8.10
CA GLU A 124 8.07 -22.05 8.99
C GLU A 124 7.65 -20.90 9.93
N GLY A 125 6.35 -20.61 9.96
CA GLY A 125 5.78 -19.47 10.70
C GLY A 125 5.20 -18.34 9.85
N THR A 126 5.34 -18.34 8.52
CA THR A 126 4.58 -17.39 7.67
C THR A 126 3.12 -17.81 7.54
N LYS A 127 2.18 -16.85 7.53
CA LYS A 127 0.74 -17.12 7.30
C LYS A 127 0.49 -17.91 6.00
N GLN A 128 1.36 -17.77 5.00
CA GLN A 128 1.34 -18.57 3.78
C GLN A 128 1.72 -20.04 4.02
N ALA A 129 2.73 -20.32 4.84
CA ALA A 129 3.08 -21.69 5.23
C ALA A 129 1.94 -22.34 6.03
N GLN A 130 1.30 -21.58 6.92
CA GLN A 130 0.13 -22.05 7.67
C GLN A 130 -1.08 -22.33 6.75
N LEU A 131 -1.34 -21.48 5.74
CA LEU A 131 -2.34 -21.76 4.69
C LEU A 131 -2.05 -23.08 3.97
N ILE A 132 -0.79 -23.30 3.56
CA ILE A 132 -0.40 -24.54 2.87
C ILE A 132 -0.58 -25.75 3.79
N ALA A 133 -0.21 -25.65 5.07
CA ALA A 133 -0.40 -26.72 6.04
C ALA A 133 -1.89 -27.07 6.24
N MET A 134 -2.77 -26.06 6.36
CA MET A 134 -4.22 -26.27 6.46
C MET A 134 -4.79 -26.94 5.21
N LEU A 135 -4.33 -26.57 4.02
CA LEU A 135 -4.80 -27.17 2.76
C LEU A 135 -4.21 -28.56 2.50
N ARG A 136 -3.05 -28.90 3.09
CA ARG A 136 -2.44 -30.22 3.05
C ARG A 136 -3.00 -31.17 4.11
N ALA A 137 -3.78 -30.67 5.07
CA ALA A 137 -4.49 -31.52 6.02
C ALA A 137 -5.40 -32.51 5.26
N PRO A 138 -5.60 -33.75 5.77
CA PRO A 138 -6.39 -34.77 5.08
C PRO A 138 -7.84 -34.33 4.81
N GLU A 139 -8.38 -33.52 5.71
CA GLU A 139 -9.71 -32.95 5.57
C GLU A 139 -9.77 -31.75 4.61
N GLY A 140 -8.64 -31.16 4.23
CA GLY A 140 -8.58 -29.86 3.57
C GLY A 140 -9.02 -28.73 4.50
N ALA A 141 -9.26 -27.55 3.91
CA ALA A 141 -9.79 -26.42 4.66
C ALA A 141 -10.79 -25.60 3.83
N THR A 142 -11.80 -25.06 4.49
CA THR A 142 -12.73 -24.10 3.88
C THR A 142 -12.17 -22.68 3.92
N ILE A 143 -12.73 -21.79 3.09
CA ILE A 143 -12.34 -20.37 3.14
C ILE A 143 -12.60 -19.76 4.52
N ASP A 144 -13.68 -20.15 5.19
CA ASP A 144 -14.05 -19.60 6.49
C ASP A 144 -13.11 -20.10 7.59
N GLU A 145 -12.75 -21.38 7.58
CA GLU A 145 -11.75 -21.96 8.49
C GLU A 145 -10.38 -21.27 8.33
N ILE A 146 -9.93 -21.10 7.09
CA ILE A 146 -8.67 -20.41 6.79
C ILE A 146 -8.73 -18.94 7.22
N SER A 147 -9.86 -18.28 6.96
CA SER A 147 -10.07 -16.87 7.32
C SER A 147 -10.01 -16.67 8.83
N ALA A 148 -10.63 -17.57 9.61
CA ALA A 148 -10.57 -17.56 11.07
C ALA A 148 -9.17 -17.86 11.61
N ALA A 149 -8.48 -18.86 11.06
CA ALA A 149 -7.13 -19.23 11.54
C ALA A 149 -6.07 -18.16 11.23
N LEU A 150 -6.12 -17.52 10.06
CA LEU A 150 -5.12 -16.55 9.61
C LEU A 150 -5.50 -15.09 9.89
N GLN A 151 -6.72 -14.88 10.40
CA GLN A 151 -7.35 -13.57 10.56
C GLN A 151 -7.34 -12.80 9.23
N TRP A 152 -7.72 -13.50 8.16
CA TRP A 152 -7.82 -12.95 6.81
C TRP A 152 -9.28 -12.79 6.40
N ARG A 153 -9.56 -11.74 5.63
CA ARG A 153 -10.88 -11.62 4.98
C ARG A 153 -11.03 -12.70 3.91
N PRO A 154 -12.26 -13.17 3.60
CA PRO A 154 -12.49 -14.21 2.60
C PRO A 154 -11.91 -13.92 1.21
N HIS A 155 -11.89 -12.65 0.78
CA HIS A 155 -11.28 -12.27 -0.50
C HIS A 155 -9.75 -12.29 -0.48
N THR A 156 -9.12 -12.01 0.66
CA THR A 156 -7.67 -12.13 0.85
C THR A 156 -7.25 -13.60 0.78
N THR A 157 -8.02 -14.49 1.42
CA THR A 157 -7.83 -15.94 1.36
C THR A 157 -7.92 -16.46 -0.08
N ARG A 158 -8.95 -16.06 -0.84
CA ARG A 158 -9.08 -16.40 -2.26
C ARG A 158 -7.91 -15.88 -3.10
N GLY A 159 -7.48 -14.64 -2.85
CA GLY A 159 -6.33 -14.03 -3.51
C GLY A 159 -5.02 -14.78 -3.23
N ALA A 160 -4.80 -15.23 -2.00
CA ALA A 160 -3.63 -16.01 -1.63
C ALA A 160 -3.60 -17.38 -2.33
N MET A 161 -4.74 -18.08 -2.39
CA MET A 161 -4.84 -19.35 -3.13
C MET A 161 -4.57 -19.18 -4.64
N ALA A 162 -5.17 -18.17 -5.27
CA ALA A 162 -4.98 -17.94 -6.71
C ALA A 162 -3.59 -17.39 -7.06
N GLY A 163 -3.04 -16.49 -6.24
CA GLY A 163 -1.78 -15.81 -6.51
C GLY A 163 -0.57 -16.53 -5.93
N ALA A 164 -0.54 -16.72 -4.62
CA ALA A 164 0.62 -17.26 -3.93
C ALA A 164 0.76 -18.77 -4.16
N LEU A 165 -0.34 -19.54 -4.12
CA LEU A 165 -0.28 -20.99 -4.30
C LEU A 165 -0.21 -21.36 -5.79
N LYS A 166 -1.21 -20.96 -6.60
CA LYS A 166 -1.27 -21.37 -8.01
C LYS A 166 -0.24 -20.67 -8.89
N LYS A 167 -0.12 -19.33 -8.85
CA LYS A 167 0.78 -18.59 -9.76
C LYS A 167 2.25 -18.60 -9.31
N LYS A 168 2.52 -18.38 -8.02
CA LYS A 168 3.90 -18.25 -7.53
C LYS A 168 4.55 -19.58 -7.17
N LEU A 169 3.81 -20.50 -6.55
CA LEU A 169 4.33 -21.80 -6.12
C LEU A 169 3.98 -22.96 -7.06
N GLY A 170 3.12 -22.73 -8.07
CA GLY A 170 2.71 -23.77 -9.01
C GLY A 170 1.90 -24.90 -8.38
N LEU A 171 1.32 -24.68 -7.19
CA LEU A 171 0.58 -25.72 -6.47
C LEU A 171 -0.84 -25.83 -7.02
N GLU A 172 -1.25 -27.06 -7.36
CA GLU A 172 -2.59 -27.36 -7.83
C GLU A 172 -3.55 -27.47 -6.63
N VAL A 173 -4.45 -26.49 -6.50
CA VAL A 173 -5.49 -26.47 -5.47
C VAL A 173 -6.74 -27.12 -6.04
N THR A 174 -7.15 -28.25 -5.48
CA THR A 174 -8.42 -28.91 -5.79
C THR A 174 -9.51 -28.35 -4.89
N SER A 175 -10.76 -28.35 -5.36
CA SER A 175 -11.91 -27.93 -4.56
C SER A 175 -13.04 -28.93 -4.67
N GLU A 176 -13.62 -29.31 -3.54
CA GLU A 176 -14.74 -30.24 -3.44
C GLU A 176 -15.89 -29.59 -2.66
N LYS A 177 -17.14 -29.91 -3.02
CA LYS A 177 -18.30 -29.48 -2.26
C LYS A 177 -18.68 -30.59 -1.29
N VAL A 178 -18.53 -30.34 0.00
CA VAL A 178 -18.88 -31.26 1.07
C VAL A 178 -20.21 -30.81 1.68
N GLU A 179 -21.17 -31.74 1.76
CA GLU A 179 -22.48 -31.47 2.35
C GLU A 179 -22.33 -31.11 3.83
N GLY A 180 -22.93 -29.99 4.26
CA GLY A 180 -22.82 -29.46 5.63
C GLY A 180 -21.57 -28.61 5.94
N ARG A 181 -20.46 -28.74 5.19
CA ARG A 181 -19.21 -27.98 5.43
C ARG A 181 -18.91 -26.94 4.34
N GLY A 182 -19.62 -26.99 3.21
CA GLY A 182 -19.44 -26.04 2.11
C GLY A 182 -18.30 -26.44 1.17
N ARG A 183 -17.59 -25.45 0.62
CA ARG A 183 -16.51 -25.71 -0.35
C ARG A 183 -15.18 -25.87 0.36
N VAL A 184 -14.62 -27.07 0.28
CA VAL A 184 -13.34 -27.46 0.87
C VAL A 184 -12.26 -27.41 -0.20
N TYR A 185 -11.09 -26.87 0.15
CA TYR A 185 -9.93 -26.79 -0.72
C TYR A 185 -8.83 -27.72 -0.21
N LYS A 186 -8.16 -28.42 -1.13
CA LYS A 186 -7.07 -29.36 -0.82
C LYS A 186 -5.87 -29.13 -1.72
N LEU A 187 -4.70 -29.44 -1.20
CA LEU A 187 -3.45 -29.56 -1.95
C LEU A 187 -3.02 -31.03 -1.99
N PRO A 188 -2.38 -31.51 -3.07
CA PRO A 188 -1.77 -32.84 -3.07
C PRO A 188 -0.73 -32.94 -1.95
N ALA A 189 -0.58 -34.13 -1.36
CA ALA A 189 0.46 -34.40 -0.37
C ALA A 189 1.86 -34.13 -0.98
N ALA A 190 2.81 -33.73 -0.13
CA ALA A 190 4.18 -33.36 -0.56
C ALA A 190 5.00 -34.60 -0.86
#